data_AF-A0A9W6AB56-F1
#
_entry.id   AF-A0A9W6AB56-F1
#
_cell.length_a   1.000
_cell.length_b   1.000
_cell.length_c   1.000
_cell.angle_alpha   90.00
_cell.angle_beta   90.00
_cell.angle_gamma   90.00
#
_symmetry.space_group_name_H-M   'P 1'
#
loop_
_entity.id
_entity.type
_entity.pdbx_description
1 polymer ?
#
loop_
_entity_poly.entity_id
_entity_poly.type
_entity_poly.pdbx_seq_one_letter_code
_entity_poly.pdbx_strand_id
1 'polypeptide(L)'
;MPTDVIIRIFGELTLPDALHLAATCRRLRQVMKENTPAIYRRLRRQIPCERYARVVLADQGGPPPYSSFSITIADLLRLRRNSRIVEKAIEVFDRDITAHIRISLKSIDDQFYGGNPRPLSLTPTERHRFTRSYYQVWSLLLLNQRSRQKRYQNMLLKHLYMIYEMTDLDQPIGDESRSFPADEKRCELLQEVSEYLRDLYHNIHGVDYIDFSGQSVSMRTQGHAAIWDHCQPDFKKIVCYQWRDPEKKPVQEEEVWEHTTDEE
;
A
#
# COMPACT_ATOMS: atom_id res chain seq x y z
N MET A 1 -6.93 -33.81 18.97
CA MET A 1 -5.77 -33.13 18.35
C MET A 1 -5.12 -32.20 19.37
N PRO A 2 -3.81 -32.31 19.64
CA PRO A 2 -3.10 -31.42 20.57
C PRO A 2 -3.21 -29.94 20.20
N THR A 3 -3.19 -29.04 21.19
CA THR A 3 -3.31 -27.59 20.97
C THR A 3 -2.21 -27.04 20.08
N ASP A 4 -0.97 -27.50 20.25
CA ASP A 4 0.15 -27.06 19.42
C ASP A 4 -0.02 -27.40 17.93
N VAL A 5 -0.65 -28.55 17.63
CA VAL A 5 -0.96 -28.96 16.25
C VAL A 5 -2.04 -28.04 15.67
N ILE A 6 -3.06 -27.69 16.46
CA ILE A 6 -4.10 -26.73 16.04
C ILE A 6 -3.48 -25.36 15.75
N ILE A 7 -2.58 -24.86 16.60
CA ILE A 7 -1.89 -23.57 16.41
C ILE A 7 -1.05 -23.60 15.13
N ARG A 8 -0.35 -24.71 14.85
CA ARG A 8 0.39 -24.88 13.60
C ARG A 8 -0.54 -24.82 12.39
N ILE A 9 -1.66 -25.57 12.41
CA ILE A 9 -2.64 -25.56 11.31
C ILE A 9 -3.16 -24.14 11.07
N PHE A 10 -3.57 -23.42 12.11
CA PHE A 10 -4.00 -22.03 11.94
C PHE A 10 -2.92 -21.16 11.29
N GLY A 11 -1.65 -21.37 11.63
CA GLY A 11 -0.54 -20.58 11.10
C GLY A 11 -0.20 -20.80 9.63
N GLU A 12 -0.65 -21.91 9.03
CA GLU A 12 -0.44 -22.22 7.61
C GLU A 12 -1.60 -21.75 6.72
N LEU A 13 -2.68 -21.24 7.31
CA LEU A 13 -3.87 -20.77 6.59
C LEU A 13 -3.78 -19.28 6.25
N THR A 14 -4.61 -18.85 5.30
CA THR A 14 -4.89 -17.42 5.12
C THR A 14 -5.67 -16.90 6.33
N LEU A 15 -5.62 -15.59 6.58
CA LEU A 15 -6.37 -14.99 7.68
C LEU A 15 -7.89 -15.28 7.62
N PRO A 16 -8.57 -15.18 6.46
CA PRO A 16 -9.97 -15.58 6.33
C PRO A 16 -10.22 -17.05 6.70
N ASP A 17 -9.38 -17.97 6.22
CA ASP A 17 -9.57 -19.40 6.45
C ASP A 17 -9.32 -19.80 7.90
N ALA A 18 -8.32 -19.20 8.54
CA ALA A 18 -8.07 -19.39 9.97
C ALA A 18 -9.28 -18.92 10.82
N LEU A 19 -9.89 -17.79 10.46
CA LEU A 19 -11.10 -17.31 11.14
C LEU A 19 -12.31 -18.20 10.88
N HIS A 20 -12.48 -18.72 9.66
CA HIS A 20 -13.54 -19.70 9.36
C HIS A 20 -13.34 -21.01 10.12
N LEU A 21 -12.12 -21.55 10.14
CA LEU A 21 -11.78 -22.74 10.90
C LEU A 21 -12.10 -22.57 12.40
N ALA A 22 -11.74 -21.42 12.99
CA ALA A 22 -12.09 -21.10 14.37
C ALA A 22 -13.60 -20.99 14.62
N ALA A 23 -14.39 -20.63 13.60
CA ALA A 23 -15.84 -20.54 13.71
C ALA A 23 -16.55 -21.92 13.73
N THR A 24 -15.93 -22.98 13.19
CA THR A 24 -16.56 -24.30 13.00
C THR A 24 -16.97 -25.01 14.30
N CYS A 25 -16.19 -24.91 15.38
CA CYS A 25 -16.54 -25.56 16.65
C CYS A 25 -15.99 -24.81 17.88
N ARG A 26 -16.59 -25.09 19.05
CA ARG A 26 -16.24 -24.41 20.32
C ARG A 26 -14.77 -24.59 20.69
N ARG A 27 -14.21 -25.80 20.49
CA ARG A 27 -12.81 -26.10 20.81
C ARG A 27 -11.84 -25.24 20.00
N LEU A 28 -12.03 -25.15 18.68
CA LEU A 28 -11.15 -24.38 17.80
C LEU A 28 -11.25 -22.88 18.07
N ARG A 29 -12.47 -22.40 18.37
CA ARG A 29 -12.69 -21.02 18.82
C ARG A 29 -11.93 -20.71 20.11
N GLN A 30 -11.98 -21.61 21.09
CA GLN A 30 -11.27 -21.43 22.36
C GLN A 30 -9.76 -21.39 22.15
N VAL A 31 -9.21 -22.32 21.36
CA VAL A 31 -7.78 -22.33 21.03
C VAL A 31 -7.36 -21.03 20.33
N MET A 32 -8.13 -20.57 19.35
CA MET A 32 -7.88 -19.29 18.69
C MET A 32 -7.85 -18.14 19.71
N LYS A 33 -8.80 -18.09 20.64
CA LYS A 33 -8.94 -17.00 21.62
C LYS A 33 -7.79 -16.96 22.62
N GLU A 34 -7.42 -18.11 23.16
CA GLU A 34 -6.37 -18.21 24.17
C GLU A 34 -4.96 -18.05 23.57
N ASN A 35 -4.80 -18.34 22.28
CA ASN A 35 -3.49 -18.39 21.61
C ASN A 35 -3.38 -17.39 20.45
N THR A 36 -4.21 -16.33 20.43
CA THR A 36 -4.24 -15.37 19.31
C THR A 36 -2.86 -14.79 18.99
N PRO A 37 -2.05 -14.31 19.97
CA PRO A 37 -0.71 -13.79 19.66
C PRO A 37 0.23 -14.82 19.02
N ALA A 38 0.14 -16.08 19.43
CA ALA A 38 0.97 -17.15 18.87
C ALA A 38 0.54 -17.53 17.44
N ILE A 39 -0.77 -17.60 17.20
CA ILE A 39 -1.35 -17.86 15.89
C ILE A 39 -1.04 -16.70 14.93
N TYR A 40 -1.23 -15.46 15.39
CA TYR A 40 -0.96 -14.26 14.59
C TYR A 40 0.48 -14.19 14.08
N ARG A 41 1.47 -14.48 14.94
CA ARG A 41 2.89 -14.48 14.56
C ARG A 41 3.20 -15.39 13.37
N ARG A 42 2.38 -16.42 13.14
CA ARG A 42 2.47 -17.30 11.98
C ARG A 42 1.66 -16.74 10.80
N LEU A 43 0.40 -16.37 11.06
CA LEU A 43 -0.52 -15.81 10.06
C LEU A 43 -0.01 -14.55 9.38
N ARG A 44 0.76 -13.70 10.07
CA ARG A 44 1.20 -12.40 9.55
C ARG A 44 1.95 -12.49 8.21
N ARG A 45 2.59 -13.63 7.91
CA ARG A 45 3.28 -13.87 6.64
C ARG A 45 2.33 -14.01 5.44
N GLN A 46 1.08 -14.36 5.71
CA GLN A 46 0.04 -14.55 4.71
C GLN A 46 -0.84 -13.30 4.53
N ILE A 47 -0.57 -12.21 5.26
CA ILE A 47 -1.32 -10.96 5.16
C ILE A 47 -0.54 -10.03 4.22
N PRO A 48 -1.11 -9.67 3.04
CA PRO A 48 -0.47 -8.73 2.13
C PRO A 48 -0.19 -7.40 2.82
N CYS A 49 1.06 -6.92 2.69
CA CYS A 49 1.53 -5.67 3.28
C CYS A 49 1.20 -5.56 4.79
N GLU A 50 1.38 -6.65 5.55
CA GLU A 50 0.97 -6.77 6.96
C GLU A 50 1.40 -5.58 7.82
N ARG A 51 2.64 -5.09 7.63
CA ARG A 51 3.17 -3.94 8.36
C ARG A 51 2.26 -2.72 8.22
N TYR A 52 1.78 -2.43 7.01
CA TYR A 52 0.92 -1.28 6.72
C TYR A 52 -0.52 -1.54 7.16
N ALA A 53 -1.02 -2.77 7.00
CA ALA A 53 -2.32 -3.16 7.55
C ALA A 53 -2.38 -2.99 9.08
N ARG A 54 -1.27 -3.27 9.78
CA ARG A 54 -1.10 -3.05 11.22
C ARG A 54 -1.05 -1.58 11.62
N VAL A 55 -0.46 -0.73 10.79
CA VAL A 55 -0.49 0.73 11.00
C VAL A 55 -1.93 1.23 10.93
N VAL A 56 -2.69 0.84 9.91
CA VAL A 56 -4.12 1.21 9.80
C VAL A 56 -4.91 0.71 11.01
N LEU A 57 -4.71 -0.54 11.43
CA LEU A 57 -5.38 -1.06 12.63
C LEU A 57 -5.05 -0.24 13.89
N ALA A 58 -3.79 0.17 14.07
CA ALA A 58 -3.39 1.00 15.20
C ALA A 58 -4.04 2.40 15.14
N ASP A 59 -4.08 3.02 13.97
CA ASP A 59 -4.73 4.32 13.76
C ASP A 59 -6.27 4.23 13.92
N GLN A 60 -6.88 3.04 13.77
CA GLN A 60 -8.27 2.72 14.13
C GLN A 60 -8.47 2.45 15.64
N GLY A 61 -7.47 2.71 16.49
CA GLY A 61 -7.52 2.47 17.94
C GLY A 61 -7.22 1.02 18.35
N GLY A 62 -6.61 0.24 17.46
CA GLY A 62 -6.07 -1.09 17.77
C GLY A 62 -4.72 -1.03 18.50
N PRO A 63 -4.11 -2.20 18.76
CA PRO A 63 -2.82 -2.28 19.43
C PRO A 63 -1.67 -1.72 18.56
N PRO A 64 -0.55 -1.28 19.18
CA PRO A 64 0.60 -0.73 18.46
C PRO A 64 1.09 -1.68 17.35
N PRO A 65 1.51 -1.14 16.18
CA PRO A 65 1.74 -1.96 14.99
C PRO A 65 2.81 -3.04 15.21
N TYR A 66 3.85 -2.72 15.98
CA TYR A 66 4.99 -3.62 16.26
C TYR A 66 4.78 -4.58 17.43
N SER A 67 3.68 -4.48 18.18
CA SER A 67 3.38 -5.39 19.29
C SER A 67 2.47 -6.52 18.84
N SER A 68 3.04 -7.72 18.64
CA SER A 68 2.25 -8.93 18.35
C SER A 68 1.58 -9.52 19.60
N PHE A 69 2.04 -9.16 20.79
CA PHE A 69 1.62 -9.77 22.05
C PHE A 69 0.22 -9.33 22.51
N SER A 70 -0.24 -8.18 22.03
CA SER A 70 -1.54 -7.59 22.41
C SER A 70 -2.65 -7.82 21.38
N ILE A 71 -2.42 -8.64 20.34
CA ILE A 71 -3.45 -8.90 19.32
C ILE A 71 -4.53 -9.83 19.86
N THR A 72 -5.77 -9.39 19.69
CA THR A 72 -6.98 -10.12 20.03
C THR A 72 -7.69 -10.67 18.78
N ILE A 73 -8.66 -11.56 18.96
CA ILE A 73 -9.52 -12.03 17.84
C ILE A 73 -10.25 -10.84 17.17
N ALA A 74 -10.66 -9.83 17.95
CA ALA A 74 -11.34 -8.66 17.40
C ALA A 74 -10.43 -7.90 16.42
N ASP A 75 -9.14 -7.81 16.74
CA ASP A 75 -8.13 -7.21 15.86
C ASP A 75 -7.95 -8.03 14.58
N LEU A 76 -7.95 -9.37 14.67
CA LEU A 76 -7.90 -10.24 13.48
C LEU A 76 -9.11 -10.05 12.58
N LEU A 77 -10.30 -9.90 13.16
CA LEU A 77 -11.53 -9.61 12.41
C LEU A 77 -11.45 -8.24 11.72
N ARG A 78 -10.88 -7.22 12.37
CA ARG A 78 -10.64 -5.90 11.77
C ARG A 78 -9.61 -5.97 10.64
N LEU A 79 -8.49 -6.67 10.83
CA LEU A 79 -7.51 -6.89 9.76
C LEU A 79 -8.13 -7.58 8.54
N ARG A 80 -8.97 -8.60 8.76
CA ARG A 80 -9.73 -9.26 7.68
C ARG A 80 -10.67 -8.28 6.98
N ARG A 81 -11.40 -7.45 7.73
CA ARG A 81 -12.29 -6.43 7.15
C ARG A 81 -11.49 -5.44 6.30
N ASN A 82 -10.39 -4.92 6.82
CA ASN A 82 -9.55 -3.95 6.12
C ASN A 82 -8.97 -4.55 4.84
N SER A 83 -8.43 -5.77 4.90
CA SER A 83 -7.96 -6.49 3.71
C SER A 83 -9.07 -6.65 2.68
N ARG A 84 -10.30 -7.04 3.08
CA ARG A 84 -11.43 -7.13 2.15
C ARG A 84 -11.80 -5.79 1.50
N ILE A 85 -11.62 -4.67 2.19
CA ILE A 85 -11.85 -3.33 1.60
C ILE A 85 -10.81 -3.05 0.52
N VAL A 86 -9.52 -3.34 0.78
CA VAL A 86 -8.46 -3.17 -0.22
C VAL A 86 -8.65 -4.10 -1.41
N GLU A 87 -9.02 -5.36 -1.19
CA GLU A 87 -9.33 -6.32 -2.26
C GLU A 87 -10.41 -5.80 -3.22
N LYS A 88 -11.49 -5.23 -2.69
CA LYS A 88 -12.53 -4.59 -3.50
C LYS A 88 -12.03 -3.36 -4.24
N ALA A 89 -11.16 -2.57 -3.61
CA ALA A 89 -10.56 -1.41 -4.25
C ALA A 89 -9.66 -1.81 -5.42
N ILE A 90 -8.97 -2.94 -5.32
CA ILE A 90 -8.20 -3.52 -6.43
C ILE A 90 -9.12 -3.99 -7.54
N GLU A 91 -10.23 -4.69 -7.22
CA GLU A 91 -11.21 -5.11 -8.24
C GLU A 91 -11.77 -3.92 -9.04
N VAL A 92 -12.05 -2.80 -8.37
CA VAL A 92 -12.48 -1.55 -9.01
C VAL A 92 -11.37 -0.94 -9.83
N PHE A 93 -10.14 -0.86 -9.30
CA PHE A 93 -8.98 -0.34 -10.02
C PHE A 93 -8.67 -1.15 -11.28
N ASP A 94 -8.76 -2.48 -11.20
CA ASP A 94 -8.54 -3.37 -12.34
C ASP A 94 -9.58 -3.14 -13.45
N ARG A 95 -10.84 -2.98 -13.06
CA ARG A 95 -11.94 -2.73 -13.98
C ARG A 95 -11.84 -1.35 -14.63
N ASP A 96 -11.62 -0.30 -13.84
CA ASP A 96 -11.80 1.09 -14.27
C ASP A 96 -10.52 1.73 -14.79
N ILE A 97 -9.34 1.21 -14.41
CA ILE A 97 -8.04 1.77 -14.78
C ILE A 97 -7.20 0.72 -15.52
N THR A 98 -6.85 -0.41 -14.88
CA THR A 98 -5.92 -1.41 -15.47
C THR A 98 -6.37 -1.89 -16.85
N ALA A 99 -7.65 -2.22 -17.01
CA ALA A 99 -8.22 -2.72 -18.27
C ALA A 99 -8.12 -1.71 -19.44
N HIS A 100 -7.93 -0.42 -19.15
CA HIS A 100 -7.88 0.67 -20.12
C HIS A 100 -6.46 1.17 -20.42
N ILE A 101 -5.44 0.63 -19.75
CA ILE A 101 -4.04 0.92 -20.06
C ILE A 101 -3.69 0.31 -21.43
N ARG A 102 -3.02 1.11 -22.27
CA ARG A 102 -2.69 0.76 -23.66
C ARG A 102 -1.25 1.13 -23.99
N ILE A 103 -0.33 0.19 -23.79
CA ILE A 103 1.09 0.37 -24.11
C ILE A 103 1.28 0.13 -25.62
N SER A 104 1.76 1.15 -26.36
CA SER A 104 1.94 1.03 -27.82
C SER A 104 3.15 0.21 -28.23
N LEU A 105 4.17 0.15 -27.37
CA LEU A 105 5.44 -0.50 -27.67
C LEU A 105 5.39 -1.95 -27.20
N LYS A 106 5.32 -2.89 -28.15
CA LYS A 106 5.31 -4.34 -27.86
C LYS A 106 6.49 -4.77 -26.98
N SER A 107 7.65 -4.14 -27.14
CA SER A 107 8.83 -4.44 -26.33
C SER A 107 8.63 -4.22 -24.83
N ILE A 108 7.77 -3.27 -24.43
CA ILE A 108 7.46 -3.02 -23.02
C ILE A 108 6.55 -4.14 -22.49
N ASP A 109 5.52 -4.52 -23.24
CA ASP A 109 4.64 -5.64 -22.89
C ASP A 109 5.43 -6.94 -22.72
N ASP A 110 6.33 -7.24 -23.64
CA ASP A 110 7.17 -8.44 -23.58
C ASP A 110 8.13 -8.40 -22.38
N GLN A 111 8.75 -7.24 -22.11
CA GLN A 111 9.74 -7.09 -21.04
C GLN A 111 9.14 -7.13 -19.63
N PHE A 112 8.00 -6.46 -19.41
CA PHE A 112 7.45 -6.26 -18.07
C PHE A 112 6.22 -7.12 -17.78
N TYR A 113 5.48 -7.52 -18.81
CA TYR A 113 4.19 -8.20 -18.66
C TYR A 113 4.17 -9.62 -19.24
N GLY A 114 5.28 -10.08 -19.82
CA GLY A 114 5.43 -11.44 -20.33
C GLY A 114 4.65 -11.72 -21.62
N GLY A 115 4.19 -10.67 -22.32
CA GLY A 115 3.53 -10.79 -23.61
C GLY A 115 2.51 -9.69 -23.88
N ASN A 116 2.03 -9.67 -25.14
CA ASN A 116 1.01 -8.73 -25.62
C ASN A 116 -0.30 -9.47 -25.93
N PRO A 117 -1.46 -9.03 -25.38
CA PRO A 117 -1.62 -7.84 -24.55
C PRO A 117 -1.20 -8.09 -23.09
N ARG A 118 -0.77 -7.01 -22.44
CA ARG A 118 -0.64 -6.92 -20.98
C ARG A 118 -1.85 -7.53 -20.24
N PRO A 119 -1.66 -8.17 -19.07
CA PRO A 119 -2.75 -8.62 -18.21
C PRO A 119 -3.77 -7.53 -17.87
N LEU A 120 -5.06 -7.90 -17.80
CA LEU A 120 -6.15 -6.98 -17.42
C LEU A 120 -6.24 -6.74 -15.90
N SER A 121 -5.34 -7.33 -15.12
CA SER A 121 -5.24 -7.18 -13.68
C SER A 121 -3.83 -6.78 -13.28
N LEU A 122 -3.69 -6.12 -12.14
CA LEU A 122 -2.37 -5.82 -11.56
C LEU A 122 -1.49 -7.07 -11.49
N THR A 123 -0.21 -6.93 -11.87
CA THR A 123 0.81 -7.94 -11.60
C THR A 123 1.02 -8.11 -10.09
N PRO A 124 1.67 -9.18 -9.62
CA PRO A 124 1.96 -9.35 -8.19
C PRO A 124 2.67 -8.15 -7.54
N THR A 125 3.64 -7.55 -8.25
CA THR A 125 4.40 -6.37 -7.81
C THR A 125 3.56 -5.10 -7.83
N GLU A 126 2.79 -4.86 -8.90
CA GLU A 126 1.85 -3.73 -8.99
C GLU A 126 0.78 -3.80 -7.88
N ARG A 127 0.26 -5.01 -7.62
CA ARG A 127 -0.71 -5.29 -6.57
C ARG A 127 -0.15 -5.02 -5.19
N HIS A 128 1.11 -5.39 -4.93
CA HIS A 128 1.77 -5.06 -3.67
C HIS A 128 1.88 -3.54 -3.51
N ARG A 129 2.41 -2.82 -4.52
CA ARG A 129 2.55 -1.36 -4.48
C ARG A 129 1.21 -0.69 -4.21
N PHE A 130 0.15 -1.10 -4.91
CA PHE A 130 -1.22 -0.62 -4.68
C PHE A 130 -1.68 -0.88 -3.24
N THR A 131 -1.54 -2.11 -2.75
CA THR A 131 -1.99 -2.50 -1.41
C THR A 131 -1.27 -1.69 -0.33
N ARG A 132 0.05 -1.54 -0.46
CA ARG A 132 0.89 -0.73 0.43
C ARG A 132 0.44 0.72 0.47
N SER A 133 0.38 1.37 -0.69
CA SER A 133 0.06 2.78 -0.80
C SER A 133 -1.37 3.07 -0.37
N TYR A 134 -2.33 2.19 -0.69
CA TYR A 134 -3.71 2.29 -0.24
C TYR A 134 -3.82 2.27 1.29
N TYR A 135 -3.11 1.36 1.98
CA TYR A 135 -3.08 1.37 3.44
C TYR A 135 -2.41 2.62 4.01
N GLN A 136 -1.37 3.15 3.36
CA GLN A 136 -0.72 4.39 3.79
C GLN A 136 -1.66 5.59 3.68
N VAL A 137 -2.37 5.76 2.56
CA VAL A 137 -3.37 6.84 2.40
C VAL A 137 -4.50 6.67 3.41
N TRP A 138 -5.03 5.45 3.56
CA TRP A 138 -6.09 5.19 4.55
C TRP A 138 -5.63 5.52 5.98
N SER A 139 -4.41 5.13 6.35
CA SER A 139 -3.82 5.51 7.64
C SER A 139 -3.76 7.04 7.82
N LEU A 140 -3.29 7.78 6.81
CA LEU A 140 -3.23 9.24 6.87
C LEU A 140 -4.61 9.89 7.00
N LEU A 141 -5.62 9.35 6.33
CA LEU A 141 -7.02 9.81 6.45
C LEU A 141 -7.62 9.55 7.84
N LEU A 142 -7.06 8.65 8.65
CA LEU A 142 -7.51 8.44 10.04
C LEU A 142 -6.86 9.43 11.02
N LEU A 143 -5.77 10.07 10.62
CA LEU A 143 -5.00 10.97 11.48
C LEU A 143 -5.52 12.41 11.43
N ASN A 144 -5.07 13.20 12.41
CA ASN A 144 -5.13 14.66 12.35
C ASN A 144 -3.86 15.23 11.69
N GLN A 145 -3.92 16.50 11.29
CA GLN A 145 -2.83 17.20 10.60
C GLN A 145 -1.46 17.09 11.31
N ARG A 146 -1.40 17.30 12.62
CA ARG A 146 -0.13 17.21 13.37
C ARG A 146 0.49 15.81 13.33
N SER A 147 -0.35 14.77 13.43
CA SER A 147 0.10 13.38 13.33
C SER A 147 0.50 13.02 11.89
N ARG A 148 -0.19 13.56 10.88
CA ARG A 148 0.18 13.43 9.47
C ARG A 148 1.58 14.01 9.19
N GLN A 149 1.85 15.23 9.66
CA GLN A 149 3.19 15.86 9.50
C GLN A 149 4.32 15.00 10.09
N LYS A 150 4.13 14.44 11.30
CA LYS A 150 5.09 13.51 11.90
C LYS A 150 5.26 12.23 11.07
N ARG A 151 4.18 11.77 10.41
CA ARG A 151 4.22 10.59 9.53
C ARG A 151 5.05 10.88 8.29
N TYR A 152 4.86 12.04 7.66
CA TYR A 152 5.60 12.45 6.46
C TYR A 152 7.10 12.51 6.69
N GLN A 153 7.54 13.04 7.84
CA GLN A 153 8.96 13.10 8.22
C GLN A 153 9.68 11.75 8.29
N ASN A 154 8.92 10.65 8.42
CA ASN A 154 9.46 9.30 8.48
C ASN A 154 9.21 8.52 7.17
N MET A 155 8.73 9.18 6.12
CA MET A 155 8.48 8.59 4.82
C MET A 155 9.57 8.99 3.84
N LEU A 156 9.99 8.00 3.05
CA LEU A 156 10.86 8.25 1.91
C LEU A 156 10.13 9.05 0.83
N LEU A 157 10.89 9.77 0.03
CA LEU A 157 10.37 10.54 -1.09
C LEU A 157 9.55 9.66 -2.05
N LYS A 158 10.01 8.45 -2.40
CA LYS A 158 9.25 7.51 -3.24
C LYS A 158 7.85 7.20 -2.68
N HIS A 159 7.72 7.09 -1.36
CA HIS A 159 6.44 6.78 -0.73
C HIS A 159 5.49 7.98 -0.79
N LEU A 160 6.01 9.21 -0.68
CA LEU A 160 5.21 10.42 -0.80
C LEU A 160 4.65 10.60 -2.21
N TYR A 161 5.43 10.28 -3.25
CA TYR A 161 4.91 10.22 -4.63
C TYR A 161 3.77 9.20 -4.78
N MET A 162 3.95 7.98 -4.25
CA MET A 162 2.90 6.96 -4.30
C MET A 162 1.64 7.39 -3.54
N ILE A 163 1.79 8.05 -2.39
CA ILE A 163 0.68 8.57 -1.60
C ILE A 163 -0.05 9.68 -2.39
N TYR A 164 0.70 10.61 -2.99
CA TYR A 164 0.15 11.69 -3.80
C TYR A 164 -0.73 11.17 -4.94
N GLU A 165 -0.23 10.18 -5.70
CA GLU A 165 -1.04 9.59 -6.76
C GLU A 165 -2.26 8.82 -6.23
N MET A 166 -2.11 8.12 -5.10
CA MET A 166 -3.18 7.30 -4.55
C MET A 166 -4.25 8.11 -3.82
N THR A 167 -3.95 9.34 -3.40
CA THR A 167 -4.96 10.28 -2.89
C THR A 167 -5.92 10.74 -3.97
N ASP A 168 -5.53 10.65 -5.25
CA ASP A 168 -6.34 11.04 -6.41
C ASP A 168 -7.21 9.88 -6.96
N LEU A 169 -7.37 8.79 -6.20
CA LEU A 169 -8.23 7.68 -6.63
C LEU A 169 -9.71 8.10 -6.67
N ASP A 170 -10.38 7.87 -7.81
CA ASP A 170 -11.82 8.12 -7.99
C ASP A 170 -12.75 7.29 -7.08
N GLN A 171 -12.19 6.27 -6.41
CA GLN A 171 -12.93 5.41 -5.48
C GLN A 171 -12.74 5.82 -4.01
N PRO A 172 -13.69 5.51 -3.12
CA PRO A 172 -13.52 5.71 -1.68
C PRO A 172 -12.34 4.91 -1.12
N ILE A 173 -11.63 5.50 -0.15
CA ILE A 173 -10.50 4.88 0.55
C ILE A 173 -10.95 4.51 1.96
N GLY A 174 -10.92 3.20 2.23
CA GLY A 174 -11.20 2.68 3.55
C GLY A 174 -12.67 2.74 3.95
N ASP A 175 -12.94 3.35 5.10
CA ASP A 175 -14.29 3.58 5.63
C ASP A 175 -14.78 5.02 5.36
N GLU A 176 -14.19 5.72 4.40
CA GLU A 176 -14.81 6.92 3.83
C GLU A 176 -16.22 6.55 3.41
N SER A 177 -17.19 6.95 4.23
CA SER A 177 -18.58 6.75 3.93
C SER A 177 -18.90 7.60 2.71
N ARG A 178 -20.02 7.33 2.01
CA ARG A 178 -20.61 8.27 1.02
C ARG A 178 -21.11 9.58 1.66
N SER A 179 -20.48 9.94 2.76
CA SER A 179 -20.81 10.92 3.75
C SER A 179 -20.03 12.16 3.37
N PHE A 180 -20.74 13.19 2.94
CA PHE A 180 -20.16 14.49 2.69
C PHE A 180 -19.55 15.06 3.99
N PRO A 181 -18.36 15.68 3.95
CA PRO A 181 -17.45 15.78 2.81
C PRO A 181 -16.21 14.88 3.01
N ALA A 182 -16.35 13.57 2.76
CA ALA A 182 -15.19 12.70 2.55
C ALA A 182 -14.20 13.30 1.52
N ASP A 183 -14.76 14.05 0.57
CA ASP A 183 -14.03 14.80 -0.45
C ASP A 183 -13.17 15.95 0.14
N GLU A 184 -13.61 16.64 1.19
CA GLU A 184 -12.86 17.77 1.78
C GLU A 184 -11.62 17.27 2.52
N LYS A 185 -11.74 16.22 3.34
CA LYS A 185 -10.60 15.66 4.06
C LYS A 185 -9.55 15.07 3.10
N ARG A 186 -10.02 14.47 2.00
CA ARG A 186 -9.14 13.96 0.95
C ARG A 186 -8.47 15.10 0.19
N CYS A 187 -9.20 16.16 -0.17
CA CYS A 187 -8.63 17.37 -0.78
C CYS A 187 -7.57 18.02 0.12
N GLU A 188 -7.85 18.15 1.43
CA GLU A 188 -6.88 18.64 2.41
C GLU A 188 -5.63 17.76 2.45
N LEU A 189 -5.81 16.43 2.46
CA LEU A 189 -4.69 15.49 2.45
C LEU A 189 -3.86 15.63 1.17
N LEU A 190 -4.51 15.72 0.01
CA LEU A 190 -3.85 15.88 -1.28
C LEU A 190 -3.02 17.18 -1.32
N GLN A 191 -3.59 18.29 -0.84
CA GLN A 191 -2.90 19.57 -0.75
C GLN A 191 -1.69 19.48 0.20
N GLU A 192 -1.88 18.95 1.41
CA GLU A 192 -0.80 18.79 2.38
C GLU A 192 0.35 17.93 1.87
N VAL A 193 0.03 16.79 1.23
CA VAL A 193 1.03 15.89 0.66
C VAL A 193 1.74 16.56 -0.50
N SER A 194 1.03 17.26 -1.38
CA SER A 194 1.62 17.97 -2.53
C SER A 194 2.59 19.07 -2.08
N GLU A 195 2.20 19.91 -1.11
CA GLU A 195 3.07 20.95 -0.55
C GLU A 195 4.32 20.35 0.09
N TYR A 196 4.14 19.36 0.97
CA TYR A 196 5.26 18.70 1.64
C TYR A 196 6.21 18.00 0.66
N LEU A 197 5.65 17.31 -0.35
CA LEU A 197 6.43 16.62 -1.38
C LEU A 197 7.28 17.60 -2.19
N ARG A 198 6.71 18.75 -2.58
CA ARG A 198 7.43 19.79 -3.32
C ARG A 198 8.58 20.38 -2.50
N ASP A 199 8.31 20.73 -1.24
CA ASP A 199 9.31 21.29 -0.33
C ASP A 199 10.43 20.28 -0.06
N LEU A 200 10.08 19.02 0.23
CA LEU A 200 11.06 17.98 0.48
C LEU A 200 11.92 17.70 -0.76
N TYR A 201 11.30 17.61 -1.94
CA TYR A 201 12.02 17.42 -3.20
C TYR A 201 13.02 18.55 -3.46
N HIS A 202 12.59 19.80 -3.24
CA HIS A 202 13.47 20.96 -3.37
C HIS A 202 14.62 20.92 -2.37
N ASN A 203 14.35 20.57 -1.11
CA ASN A 203 15.37 20.47 -0.07
C ASN A 203 16.42 19.38 -0.38
N ILE A 204 16.00 18.24 -0.95
CA ILE A 204 16.89 17.13 -1.29
C ILE A 204 17.70 17.46 -2.56
N HIS A 205 17.06 17.97 -3.61
CA HIS A 205 17.69 18.06 -4.93
C HIS A 205 18.18 19.46 -5.31
N GLY A 206 17.71 20.51 -4.63
CA GLY A 206 17.99 21.92 -4.93
C GLY A 206 17.27 22.44 -6.17
N VAL A 207 16.20 21.77 -6.61
CA VAL A 207 15.48 22.06 -7.86
C VAL A 207 13.99 21.93 -7.66
N ASP A 208 13.22 22.46 -8.61
CA ASP A 208 11.76 22.33 -8.58
C ASP A 208 11.33 20.86 -8.72
N TYR A 209 10.23 20.55 -8.04
CA TYR A 209 9.53 19.27 -8.11
C TYR A 209 9.27 18.84 -9.56
N ILE A 210 9.58 17.59 -9.87
CA ILE A 210 9.30 16.99 -11.17
C ILE A 210 8.10 16.05 -11.00
N ASP A 211 6.99 16.39 -11.64
CA ASP A 211 5.81 15.55 -11.58
C ASP A 211 6.02 14.20 -12.28
N PHE A 212 5.49 13.15 -11.64
CA PHE A 212 5.45 11.79 -12.18
C PHE A 212 4.04 11.19 -12.07
N SER A 213 2.99 12.02 -12.04
CA SER A 213 1.61 11.56 -11.87
C SER A 213 1.08 10.58 -12.93
N GLY A 214 1.81 10.37 -14.03
CA GLY A 214 1.33 9.52 -15.13
C GLY A 214 0.21 10.14 -15.97
N GLN A 215 -0.20 11.37 -15.68
CA GLN A 215 -1.20 12.09 -16.48
C GLN A 215 -0.70 12.47 -17.88
N SER A 216 0.62 12.36 -18.13
CA SER A 216 1.16 12.54 -19.47
C SER A 216 0.61 11.49 -20.44
N VAL A 217 0.08 11.97 -21.58
CA VAL A 217 -0.35 11.14 -22.71
C VAL A 217 0.76 10.19 -23.17
N SER A 218 2.03 10.55 -22.97
CA SER A 218 3.17 9.70 -23.33
C SER A 218 3.35 8.49 -22.42
N MET A 219 2.95 8.59 -21.15
CA MET A 219 3.06 7.51 -20.16
C MET A 219 1.90 6.53 -20.26
N ARG A 220 0.72 7.01 -20.69
CA ARG A 220 -0.50 6.19 -20.92
C ARG A 220 -0.95 5.40 -19.71
N THR A 221 -0.68 5.93 -18.52
CA THR A 221 -0.97 5.26 -17.26
C THR A 221 -2.32 5.65 -16.66
N GLN A 222 -3.03 6.61 -17.27
CA GLN A 222 -4.28 7.20 -16.77
C GLN A 222 -4.14 7.71 -15.32
N GLY A 223 -3.02 8.36 -15.01
CA GLY A 223 -2.63 8.61 -13.62
C GLY A 223 -1.76 7.48 -13.05
N HIS A 224 -1.44 7.53 -11.76
CA HIS A 224 -0.89 6.41 -10.99
C HIS A 224 0.38 5.75 -11.57
N ALA A 225 1.29 6.51 -12.20
CA ALA A 225 2.47 5.93 -12.83
C ALA A 225 3.41 5.23 -11.84
N ALA A 226 3.42 5.64 -10.56
CA ALA A 226 4.21 4.98 -9.53
C ALA A 226 3.72 3.56 -9.19
N ILE A 227 2.53 3.14 -9.68
CA ILE A 227 2.03 1.77 -9.50
C ILE A 227 2.59 0.80 -10.55
N TRP A 228 2.74 1.22 -11.80
CA TRP A 228 2.98 0.29 -12.91
C TRP A 228 4.44 -0.18 -13.01
N ASP A 229 4.64 -1.46 -13.35
CA ASP A 229 5.98 -2.07 -13.43
C ASP A 229 6.88 -1.36 -14.45
N HIS A 230 6.35 -1.09 -15.65
CA HIS A 230 7.10 -0.46 -16.74
C HIS A 230 7.52 0.99 -16.44
N CYS A 231 6.86 1.65 -15.49
CA CYS A 231 7.17 3.02 -15.08
C CYS A 231 8.24 3.08 -13.98
N GLN A 232 8.50 1.99 -13.24
CA GLN A 232 9.43 1.99 -12.12
C GLN A 232 10.86 2.45 -12.48
N PRO A 233 11.44 2.10 -13.65
CA PRO A 233 12.77 2.60 -14.01
C PRO A 233 12.84 4.12 -14.12
N ASP A 234 11.83 4.76 -14.73
CA ASP A 234 11.80 6.20 -14.89
C ASP A 234 11.37 6.92 -13.61
N PHE A 235 10.48 6.29 -12.84
CA PHE A 235 10.12 6.75 -11.51
C PHE A 235 11.35 6.87 -10.61
N LYS A 236 12.20 5.84 -10.59
CA LYS A 236 13.47 5.87 -9.85
C LYS A 236 14.37 7.01 -10.31
N LYS A 237 14.53 7.21 -11.62
CA LYS A 237 15.37 8.30 -12.14
C LYS A 237 14.85 9.68 -11.73
N ILE A 238 13.54 9.87 -11.66
CA ILE A 238 12.94 11.15 -11.25
C ILE A 238 13.12 11.36 -9.76
N VAL A 239 12.75 10.37 -8.95
CA VAL A 239 12.90 10.41 -7.49
C VAL A 239 14.35 10.60 -7.07
N CYS A 240 15.31 10.00 -7.78
CA CYS A 240 16.74 10.17 -7.49
C CYS A 240 17.41 11.33 -8.26
N TYR A 241 16.65 12.12 -9.04
CA TYR A 241 17.13 13.18 -9.92
C TYR A 241 18.19 12.78 -10.99
N GLN A 242 18.29 11.49 -11.30
CA GLN A 242 19.19 10.94 -12.32
C GLN A 242 18.74 11.24 -13.75
N TRP A 243 17.50 11.71 -13.94
CA TRP A 243 16.99 12.08 -15.27
C TRP A 243 17.69 13.30 -15.87
N ARG A 244 18.10 14.27 -15.03
CA ARG A 244 18.75 15.51 -15.48
C ARG A 244 20.25 15.54 -15.23
N ASP A 245 20.73 14.76 -14.27
CA ASP A 245 22.16 14.65 -13.97
C ASP A 245 22.51 13.19 -13.63
N PRO A 246 22.86 12.38 -14.65
CA PRO A 246 23.21 10.98 -14.47
C PRO A 246 24.49 10.76 -13.63
N GLU A 247 25.34 11.79 -13.51
CA GLU A 247 26.60 11.74 -12.76
C GLU A 247 26.46 12.23 -11.31
N LYS A 248 25.35 12.90 -10.97
CA LYS A 248 25.05 13.29 -9.59
C LYS A 248 24.99 12.03 -8.73
N LYS A 249 25.93 11.92 -7.78
CA LYS A 249 25.86 10.90 -6.74
C LYS A 249 24.48 10.99 -6.08
N PRO A 250 23.74 9.87 -5.93
CA PRO A 250 22.44 9.92 -5.27
C PRO A 250 22.64 10.56 -3.90
N VAL A 251 21.89 11.64 -3.64
CA VAL A 251 21.72 12.15 -2.28
C VAL A 251 21.22 10.94 -1.49
N GLN A 252 22.04 10.50 -0.52
CA GLN A 252 21.91 9.25 0.25
C GLN A 252 20.72 8.40 -0.20
N GLU A 253 20.92 7.47 -1.15
CA GLU A 253 19.83 6.75 -1.84
C GLU A 253 18.81 6.17 -0.83
N GLU A 254 19.28 5.79 0.35
CA GLU A 254 18.54 5.33 1.53
C GLU A 254 17.47 6.31 2.08
N GLU A 255 17.64 7.63 1.90
CA GLU A 255 16.70 8.69 2.31
C GLU A 255 15.56 8.89 1.29
N VAL A 256 15.75 8.41 0.06
CA VAL A 256 14.90 8.75 -1.10
C VAL A 256 14.24 7.50 -1.70
N TRP A 257 14.92 6.36 -1.60
CA TRP A 257 14.58 5.08 -2.23
C TRP A 257 15.09 3.89 -1.40
N GLU A 258 14.20 3.01 -0.93
CA GLU A 258 14.61 1.71 -0.36
C GLU A 258 15.00 0.72 -1.47
N HIS A 259 16.12 0.00 -1.27
CA HIS A 259 16.57 -1.11 -2.12
C HIS A 259 15.81 -2.43 -1.89
N THR A 260 14.91 -2.49 -0.91
CA THR A 260 14.05 -3.66 -0.71
C THR A 260 13.20 -3.86 -1.95
N THR A 261 13.14 -5.10 -2.43
CA THR A 261 12.20 -5.47 -3.50
C THR A 261 10.80 -5.07 -3.06
N ASP A 262 9.94 -4.65 -3.99
CA ASP A 262 8.56 -4.28 -3.66
C ASP A 262 7.76 -5.41 -2.98
N GLU A 263 8.33 -6.60 -2.77
CA GLU A 263 7.73 -7.74 -2.09
C GLU A 263 8.10 -7.87 -0.59
N GLU A 264 9.01 -7.03 -0.06
CA GLU A 264 9.42 -7.02 1.37
C GLU A 264 8.78 -5.89 2.18
#